data_AF-A0AAD4ZPZ0-F1
#
_entry.id   AF-A0AAD4ZPZ0-F1
#
_cell.length_a   1.000
_cell.length_b   1.000
_cell.length_c   1.000
_cell.angle_alpha   90.00
_cell.angle_beta   90.00
_cell.angle_gamma   90.00
#
_symmetry.space_group_name_H-M   'P 1'
#
loop_
_entity.id
_entity.type
_entity.pdbx_description
1 polymer ?
#
loop_
_entity_poly.entity_id
_entity_poly.type
_entity_poly.pdbx_seq_one_letter_code
_entity_poly.pdbx_strand_id
1 'polypeptide(L)'
;MEDTWNLETFPKEMENLINLRHVYFHRRDEAVSFGMGRLKHLQTISPFFTLDKESNRRIDELGGLNQLKGELIISGLEHVRDGGQARASNLVGKANLRRLTLEWGEYDEERKEKDNDVLEGLRLNDELEFLKIDRFMGSKLASWMMSGSLPLNLTEIRLMRCIECEQVPSLGHLPNLRLVEFSEMSELKCVGVEFYGYNHVNGAAKKKETLFPALKSFTIYYCPALIKWEELPPTDEKVAVFPCLEELTIDSCDSLEFIPITLGKGKGMPCLRKLHIEDCEKLSSLPTSLEYCISLQELSIKECDGYQGM
;
A
#
# COMPACT_ATOMS: atom_id res chain seq x y z
N MET A 1 26.17 27.57 -27.42
CA MET A 1 26.11 26.17 -26.96
C MET A 1 24.79 26.08 -26.25
N GLU A 2 23.78 25.56 -26.96
CA GLU A 2 22.43 25.40 -26.42
C GLU A 2 22.44 24.18 -25.50
N ASP A 3 22.03 24.37 -24.25
CA ASP A 3 21.87 23.32 -23.26
C ASP A 3 20.65 22.44 -23.63
N THR A 4 20.90 21.29 -24.24
CA THR A 4 19.89 20.36 -24.77
C THR A 4 19.42 19.29 -23.77
N TRP A 5 19.53 19.52 -22.46
CA TRP A 5 19.25 18.49 -21.45
C TRP A 5 17.83 18.51 -20.85
N ASN A 6 16.96 19.46 -21.23
CA ASN A 6 15.55 19.47 -20.83
C ASN A 6 14.65 19.09 -22.01
N LEU A 7 14.45 17.79 -22.22
CA LEU A 7 13.33 17.30 -23.02
C LEU A 7 12.06 17.44 -22.17
N GLU A 8 11.40 18.60 -22.23
CA GLU A 8 10.13 18.81 -21.52
C GLU A 8 9.01 17.92 -22.08
N THR A 9 9.11 17.49 -23.34
CA THR A 9 8.06 16.72 -24.04
C THR A 9 8.64 15.63 -24.94
N PHE A 10 7.83 14.60 -25.25
CA PHE A 10 8.26 13.50 -26.10
C PHE A 10 8.19 14.06 -27.50
N PRO A 11 9.28 14.00 -28.30
CA PRO A 11 9.25 14.61 -29.61
C PRO A 11 8.06 14.06 -30.40
N LYS A 12 7.22 14.96 -30.94
CA LYS A 12 6.01 14.55 -31.68
C LYS A 12 6.35 13.61 -32.83
N GLU A 13 7.55 13.75 -33.37
CA GLU A 13 8.12 12.92 -34.42
C GLU A 13 8.27 11.45 -33.98
N MET A 14 8.50 11.22 -32.68
CA MET A 14 8.66 9.89 -32.10
C MET A 14 7.33 9.17 -31.83
N GLU A 15 6.18 9.86 -31.85
CA GLU A 15 4.85 9.24 -31.67
C GLU A 15 4.52 8.19 -32.77
N ASN A 16 5.18 8.29 -33.91
CA ASN A 16 5.00 7.37 -35.04
C ASN A 16 5.87 6.10 -34.95
N LEU A 17 6.73 5.99 -33.93
CA LEU A 17 7.59 4.82 -33.71
C LEU A 17 6.80 3.66 -33.10
N ILE A 18 5.72 3.22 -33.75
CA ILE A 18 4.75 2.25 -33.20
C ILE A 18 5.35 0.90 -32.79
N ASN A 19 6.54 0.55 -33.31
CA ASN A 19 7.27 -0.67 -32.96
C ASN A 19 8.23 -0.48 -31.76
N LEU A 20 8.29 0.72 -31.17
CA LEU A 20 9.14 1.02 -30.03
C LEU A 20 8.71 0.19 -28.82
N ARG A 21 9.68 -0.48 -28.19
CA ARG A 21 9.44 -1.39 -27.06
C ARG A 21 10.06 -0.90 -25.76
N HIS A 22 11.15 -0.14 -25.84
CA HIS A 22 11.90 0.27 -24.67
C HIS A 22 12.29 1.74 -24.81
N VAL A 23 11.94 2.53 -23.80
CA VAL A 23 12.34 3.93 -23.64
C VAL A 23 12.95 4.06 -22.26
N TYR A 24 14.19 4.58 -22.21
CA TYR A 24 14.94 4.75 -20.97
C TYR A 24 15.21 6.24 -20.75
N PHE A 25 14.81 6.75 -19.59
CA PHE A 25 15.14 8.08 -19.09
C PHE A 25 16.03 7.91 -17.86
N HIS A 26 17.11 8.68 -17.77
CA HIS A 26 18.12 8.49 -16.72
C HIS A 26 17.69 9.15 -15.41
N ARG A 27 16.88 10.20 -15.47
CA ARG A 27 16.35 10.92 -14.31
C ARG A 27 14.82 11.02 -14.29
N ARG A 28 14.25 11.26 -13.11
CA ARG A 28 12.80 11.45 -12.90
C ARG A 28 12.31 12.74 -13.57
N ASP A 29 13.13 13.77 -13.49
CA ASP A 29 13.02 15.09 -14.09
C ASP A 29 13.16 15.07 -15.63
N GLU A 30 13.79 14.02 -16.17
CA GLU A 30 13.87 13.75 -17.61
C GLU A 30 12.74 12.82 -18.10
N ALA A 31 11.89 12.31 -17.21
CA ALA A 31 10.87 11.33 -17.57
C ALA A 31 9.75 12.00 -18.35
N VAL A 32 9.85 11.87 -19.66
CA VAL A 32 8.88 12.39 -20.59
C VAL A 32 7.75 11.38 -20.74
N SER A 33 6.52 11.73 -20.35
CA SER A 33 5.38 10.79 -20.29
C SER A 33 4.31 11.01 -21.38
N PHE A 34 4.40 12.07 -22.18
CA PHE A 34 3.37 12.46 -23.14
C PHE A 34 3.53 11.80 -24.53
N GLY A 35 2.44 11.59 -25.26
CA GLY A 35 2.44 11.14 -26.66
C GLY A 35 2.65 9.63 -26.84
N MET A 36 2.78 8.87 -25.74
CA MET A 36 3.06 7.44 -25.80
C MET A 36 1.83 6.56 -26.02
N GLY A 37 0.61 7.08 -25.86
CA GLY A 37 -0.61 6.27 -25.95
C GLY A 37 -0.78 5.49 -27.26
N ARG A 38 -0.05 5.87 -28.33
CA ARG A 38 0.00 5.17 -29.62
C ARG A 38 1.00 4.00 -29.66
N LEU A 39 1.98 3.98 -28.77
CA LEU A 39 3.08 3.01 -28.70
C LEU A 39 2.64 1.71 -28.01
N LYS A 40 1.68 1.00 -28.59
CA LYS A 40 1.03 -0.18 -27.99
C LYS A 40 1.98 -1.36 -27.71
N HIS A 41 3.15 -1.39 -28.34
CA HIS A 41 4.19 -2.39 -28.13
C HIS A 41 5.22 -2.02 -27.07
N LEU A 42 5.05 -0.86 -26.42
CA LEU A 42 5.96 -0.38 -25.40
C LEU A 42 5.89 -1.31 -24.17
N GLN A 43 7.04 -1.87 -23.83
CA GLN A 43 7.23 -2.81 -22.73
C GLN A 43 7.90 -2.17 -21.53
N THR A 44 8.86 -1.27 -21.78
CA THR A 44 9.62 -0.63 -20.72
C THR A 44 9.60 0.86 -20.95
N ILE A 45 9.11 1.57 -19.94
CA ILE A 45 9.40 2.99 -19.74
C ILE A 45 10.34 3.09 -18.54
N SER A 46 11.10 4.18 -18.43
CA SER A 46 11.59 4.60 -17.10
C SER A 46 10.39 4.54 -16.16
N PRO A 47 10.53 4.04 -14.92
CA PRO A 47 9.36 3.66 -14.13
C PRO A 47 8.41 4.84 -13.89
N PHE A 48 8.85 6.08 -14.07
CA PHE A 48 8.08 7.29 -13.85
C PHE A 48 7.14 7.66 -15.00
N PHE A 49 5.86 7.81 -14.67
CA PHE A 49 4.82 8.42 -15.47
C PHE A 49 4.24 9.61 -14.71
N THR A 50 4.76 10.82 -14.99
CA THR A 50 4.36 12.05 -14.30
C THR A 50 3.21 12.72 -15.02
N LEU A 51 2.13 12.96 -14.30
CA LEU A 51 1.00 13.78 -14.71
C LEU A 51 1.30 15.25 -14.42
N ASP A 52 0.83 16.14 -15.29
CA ASP A 52 1.01 17.58 -15.14
C ASP A 52 -0.17 18.30 -15.80
N LYS A 53 -0.78 19.23 -15.05
CA LYS A 53 -1.90 20.05 -15.47
C LYS A 53 -1.52 21.03 -16.58
N GLU A 54 -0.31 21.60 -16.55
CA GLU A 54 0.13 22.61 -17.52
C GLU A 54 0.42 21.99 -18.88
N SER A 55 0.99 20.79 -18.89
CA SER A 55 1.33 20.04 -20.10
C SER A 55 0.14 19.30 -20.76
N ASN A 56 -1.08 19.36 -20.22
CA ASN A 56 -2.23 18.54 -20.64
C ASN A 56 -1.90 17.02 -20.66
N ARG A 57 -1.01 16.55 -19.76
CA ARG A 57 -0.63 15.14 -19.61
C ARG A 57 -1.75 14.42 -18.87
N ARG A 58 -2.30 13.40 -19.51
CA ARG A 58 -3.48 12.71 -18.98
C ARG A 58 -3.17 11.24 -18.76
N ILE A 59 -3.74 10.72 -17.69
CA ILE A 59 -3.58 9.32 -17.28
C ILE A 59 -4.20 8.33 -18.29
N ASP A 60 -5.11 8.79 -19.16
CA ASP A 60 -5.73 8.00 -20.23
C ASP A 60 -4.74 7.58 -21.33
N GLU A 61 -3.58 8.24 -21.45
CA GLU A 61 -2.50 7.80 -22.33
C GLU A 61 -1.95 6.42 -21.95
N LEU A 62 -2.01 6.05 -20.67
CA LEU A 62 -1.65 4.71 -20.21
C LEU A 62 -2.61 3.63 -20.74
N GLY A 63 -3.81 4.00 -21.19
CA GLY A 63 -4.85 3.07 -21.61
C GLY A 63 -4.43 2.13 -22.75
N GLY A 64 -3.56 2.61 -23.65
CA GLY A 64 -3.05 1.83 -24.78
C GLY A 64 -1.80 0.99 -24.47
N LEU A 65 -1.14 1.24 -23.34
CA LEU A 65 0.20 0.72 -23.01
C LEU A 65 0.11 -0.61 -22.24
N ASN A 66 -0.55 -1.61 -22.82
CA ASN A 66 -0.85 -2.87 -22.13
C ASN A 66 0.33 -3.85 -22.07
N GLN A 67 1.39 -3.61 -22.84
CA GLN A 67 2.60 -4.43 -22.87
C GLN A 67 3.63 -4.02 -21.81
N LEU A 68 3.36 -2.94 -21.05
CA LEU A 68 4.24 -2.47 -19.98
C LEU A 68 4.51 -3.58 -18.97
N LYS A 69 5.80 -3.74 -18.63
CA LYS A 69 6.30 -4.77 -17.73
C LYS A 69 7.16 -4.20 -16.62
N GLY A 70 7.24 -4.93 -15.52
CA GLY A 70 8.10 -4.55 -14.39
C GLY A 70 7.43 -3.52 -13.50
N GLU A 71 8.03 -2.34 -13.38
CA GLU A 71 7.62 -1.29 -12.45
C GLU A 71 7.03 -0.07 -13.16
N LEU A 72 5.95 0.46 -12.60
CA LEU A 72 5.29 1.69 -12.99
C LEU A 72 5.04 2.55 -11.74
N ILE A 73 5.44 3.81 -11.81
CA ILE A 73 5.27 4.84 -10.81
C ILE A 73 4.44 5.93 -11.47
N ILE A 74 3.22 6.13 -11.02
CA ILE A 74 2.34 7.20 -11.52
C ILE A 74 2.36 8.31 -10.49
N SER A 75 2.95 9.44 -10.85
CA SER A 75 3.04 10.62 -9.98
C SER A 75 2.14 11.74 -10.51
N GLY A 76 1.66 12.61 -9.63
CA GLY A 76 0.78 13.73 -10.00
C GLY A 76 -0.70 13.34 -10.06
N LEU A 77 -1.11 12.33 -9.30
CA LEU A 77 -2.50 11.82 -9.31
C LEU A 77 -3.55 12.86 -8.86
N GLU A 78 -3.14 13.90 -8.14
CA GLU A 78 -3.95 15.09 -7.83
C GLU A 78 -4.44 15.84 -9.08
N HIS A 79 -3.78 15.64 -10.23
CA HIS A 79 -4.20 16.21 -11.51
C HIS A 79 -5.26 15.39 -12.23
N VAL A 80 -5.59 14.18 -11.74
CA VAL A 80 -6.69 13.38 -12.28
C VAL A 80 -8.02 13.95 -11.78
N ARG A 81 -8.98 14.12 -12.69
CA ARG A 81 -10.24 14.80 -12.40
C ARG A 81 -11.18 13.96 -11.55
N ASP A 82 -11.31 12.68 -11.87
CA ASP A 82 -12.28 11.75 -11.29
C ASP A 82 -11.88 10.27 -11.55
N GLY A 83 -12.61 9.34 -10.94
CA GLY A 83 -12.44 7.91 -11.08
C GLY A 83 -12.68 7.39 -12.50
N GLY A 84 -13.52 8.08 -13.29
CA GLY A 84 -13.74 7.76 -14.70
C GLY A 84 -12.49 7.98 -15.54
N GLN A 85 -11.80 9.11 -15.34
CA GLN A 85 -10.52 9.41 -15.97
C GLN A 85 -9.43 8.45 -15.47
N ALA A 86 -9.39 8.17 -14.16
CA ALA A 86 -8.46 7.21 -13.59
C ALA A 86 -8.61 5.81 -14.21
N ARG A 87 -9.85 5.36 -14.43
CA ARG A 87 -10.16 4.08 -15.06
C ARG A 87 -9.70 3.99 -16.51
N ALA A 88 -9.62 5.10 -17.23
CA ALA A 88 -9.12 5.13 -18.60
C ALA A 88 -7.63 4.75 -18.70
N SER A 89 -6.89 4.79 -17.58
CA SER A 89 -5.52 4.31 -17.51
C SER A 89 -5.39 2.81 -17.78
N ASN A 90 -6.47 2.02 -17.65
CA ASN A 90 -6.48 0.57 -17.88
C ASN A 90 -5.36 -0.19 -17.14
N LEU A 91 -5.15 0.09 -15.84
CA LEU A 91 -4.17 -0.63 -15.02
C LEU A 91 -4.47 -2.14 -14.94
N VAL A 92 -5.74 -2.52 -14.85
CA VAL A 92 -6.20 -3.92 -14.89
C VAL A 92 -5.74 -4.68 -16.13
N GLY A 93 -5.63 -4.01 -17.29
CA GLY A 93 -5.19 -4.62 -18.55
C GLY A 93 -3.68 -4.80 -18.70
N LYS A 94 -2.87 -4.31 -17.75
CA LYS A 94 -1.40 -4.37 -17.81
C LYS A 94 -0.87 -5.66 -17.18
N ALA A 95 -1.14 -6.79 -17.85
CA ALA A 95 -0.85 -8.14 -17.34
C ALA A 95 0.63 -8.45 -17.06
N ASN A 96 1.58 -7.65 -17.58
CA ASN A 96 3.01 -7.85 -17.33
C ASN A 96 3.55 -6.96 -16.20
N LEU A 97 2.71 -6.10 -15.62
CA LEU A 97 3.11 -5.18 -14.57
C LEU A 97 3.18 -5.88 -13.22
N ARG A 98 4.34 -5.80 -12.56
CA ARG A 98 4.60 -6.47 -11.27
C ARG A 98 4.65 -5.50 -10.10
N ARG A 99 5.06 -4.26 -10.34
CA ARG A 99 5.22 -3.25 -9.28
C ARG A 99 4.50 -1.97 -9.66
N LEU A 100 3.67 -1.45 -8.77
CA LEU A 100 2.95 -0.20 -8.98
C LEU A 100 3.15 0.73 -7.78
N THR A 101 3.54 1.97 -8.06
CA THR A 101 3.50 3.07 -7.10
C THR A 101 2.52 4.13 -7.61
N LEU A 102 1.61 4.55 -6.73
CA LEU A 102 0.67 5.64 -6.96
C LEU A 102 1.07 6.80 -6.04
N GLU A 103 1.48 7.94 -6.61
CA GLU A 103 1.92 9.11 -5.86
C GLU A 103 1.06 10.34 -6.17
N TRP A 104 0.59 10.98 -5.11
CA TRP A 104 0.05 12.33 -5.16
C TRP A 104 1.11 13.35 -4.73
N GLY A 105 0.91 14.59 -5.15
CA GLY A 105 1.74 15.76 -4.88
C GLY A 105 1.35 16.50 -3.60
N GLU A 106 1.23 17.82 -3.70
CA GLU A 106 0.98 18.70 -2.54
C GLU A 106 -0.47 18.65 -2.07
N TYR A 107 -0.64 18.64 -0.75
CA TYR A 107 -1.92 18.50 -0.08
C TYR A 107 -2.91 19.62 -0.45
N ASP A 108 -4.12 19.22 -0.82
CA ASP A 108 -5.25 20.12 -1.10
C ASP A 108 -6.53 19.53 -0.47
N GLU A 109 -7.08 20.21 0.54
CA GLU A 109 -8.29 19.79 1.26
C GLU A 109 -9.51 19.58 0.34
N GLU A 110 -9.59 20.31 -0.78
CA GLU A 110 -10.71 20.22 -1.72
C GLU A 110 -10.65 18.97 -2.62
N ARG A 111 -9.61 18.15 -2.45
CA ARG A 111 -9.36 16.93 -3.22
C ARG A 111 -9.81 15.65 -2.53
N LYS A 112 -10.10 15.65 -1.22
CA LYS A 112 -10.43 14.41 -0.45
C LYS A 112 -11.41 13.47 -1.17
N GLU A 113 -12.61 13.97 -1.51
CA GLU A 113 -13.63 13.14 -2.17
C GLU A 113 -13.31 12.82 -3.63
N LYS A 114 -12.58 13.70 -4.32
CA LYS A 114 -12.15 13.44 -5.71
C LYS A 114 -11.10 12.33 -5.74
N ASP A 115 -10.16 12.35 -4.79
CA ASP A 115 -9.09 11.35 -4.74
C ASP A 115 -9.61 10.00 -4.26
N ASN A 116 -10.61 9.95 -3.37
CA ASN A 116 -11.37 8.73 -3.09
C ASN A 116 -11.88 8.09 -4.41
N ASP A 117 -12.51 8.89 -5.27
CA ASP A 117 -13.02 8.43 -6.57
C ASP A 117 -11.90 8.06 -7.56
N VAL A 118 -10.82 8.85 -7.62
CA VAL A 118 -9.63 8.52 -8.42
C VAL A 118 -9.07 7.15 -8.03
N LEU A 119 -8.86 6.89 -6.73
CA LEU A 119 -8.35 5.61 -6.25
C LEU A 119 -9.29 4.44 -6.57
N GLU A 120 -10.61 4.64 -6.51
CA GLU A 120 -11.61 3.64 -6.92
C GLU A 120 -11.47 3.26 -8.41
N GLY A 121 -11.13 4.24 -9.27
CA GLY A 121 -10.89 4.02 -10.70
C GLY A 121 -9.59 3.27 -11.04
N LEU A 122 -8.60 3.26 -10.14
CA LEU A 122 -7.25 2.67 -10.36
C LEU A 122 -7.18 1.18 -10.02
N ARG A 123 -8.13 0.39 -10.55
CA ARG A 123 -8.16 -1.06 -10.30
C ARG A 123 -6.92 -1.78 -10.84
N LEU A 124 -6.39 -2.68 -10.01
CA LEU A 124 -5.13 -3.38 -10.24
C LEU A 124 -5.30 -4.61 -11.13
N ASN A 125 -4.18 -5.09 -11.68
CA ASN A 125 -4.11 -6.36 -12.38
C ASN A 125 -3.73 -7.50 -11.41
N ASP A 126 -4.11 -8.73 -11.72
CA ASP A 126 -3.94 -9.91 -10.83
C ASP A 126 -2.47 -10.37 -10.67
N GLU A 127 -1.57 -9.90 -11.53
CA GLU A 127 -0.16 -10.28 -11.57
C GLU A 127 0.74 -9.38 -10.69
N LEU A 128 0.15 -8.36 -10.05
CA LEU A 128 0.87 -7.40 -9.23
C LEU A 128 1.44 -8.04 -7.96
N GLU A 129 2.72 -7.77 -7.70
CA GLU A 129 3.49 -8.26 -6.55
C GLU A 129 3.78 -7.16 -5.53
N PHE A 130 3.81 -5.89 -5.95
CA PHE A 130 4.11 -4.74 -5.11
C PHE A 130 3.13 -3.60 -5.37
N LEU A 131 2.54 -3.06 -4.30
CA LEU A 131 1.71 -1.87 -4.33
C LEU A 131 2.21 -0.85 -3.29
N LYS A 132 2.53 0.35 -3.75
CA LYS A 132 2.74 1.51 -2.88
C LYS A 132 1.75 2.61 -3.22
N ILE A 133 1.10 3.15 -2.19
CA ILE A 133 0.27 4.36 -2.28
C ILE A 133 0.94 5.41 -1.40
N ASP A 134 1.25 6.56 -1.98
CA ASP A 134 2.01 7.63 -1.34
C ASP A 134 1.25 8.94 -1.43
N ARG A 135 1.14 9.65 -0.31
CA ARG A 135 0.50 10.96 -0.22
C ARG A 135 -0.98 10.98 -0.63
N PHE A 136 -1.68 9.85 -0.54
CA PHE A 136 -3.10 9.80 -0.85
C PHE A 136 -3.90 10.76 0.03
N MET A 137 -4.62 11.69 -0.59
CA MET A 137 -5.33 12.77 0.09
C MET A 137 -6.77 12.39 0.47
N GLY A 138 -7.26 11.27 -0.04
CA GLY A 138 -8.60 10.79 0.30
C GLY A 138 -8.67 10.18 1.69
N SER A 139 -9.84 10.27 2.31
CA SER A 139 -10.10 9.69 3.62
C SER A 139 -10.49 8.21 3.58
N LYS A 140 -10.92 7.71 2.41
CA LYS A 140 -11.45 6.34 2.25
C LYS A 140 -10.65 5.57 1.22
N LEU A 141 -10.30 4.33 1.56
CA LEU A 141 -9.71 3.41 0.61
C LEU A 141 -10.75 2.93 -0.41
N ALA A 142 -10.28 2.58 -1.60
CA ALA A 142 -11.14 2.06 -2.63
C ALA A 142 -11.78 0.72 -2.25
N SER A 143 -12.98 0.47 -2.77
CA SER A 143 -13.75 -0.74 -2.48
C SER A 143 -13.02 -2.03 -2.86
N TRP A 144 -12.16 -2.00 -3.88
CA TRP A 144 -11.34 -3.13 -4.29
C TRP A 144 -10.24 -3.48 -3.28
N MET A 145 -9.78 -2.52 -2.47
CA MET A 145 -8.87 -2.77 -1.33
C MET A 145 -9.60 -3.34 -0.12
N MET A 146 -10.86 -2.95 0.07
CA MET A 146 -11.66 -3.35 1.22
C MET A 146 -12.35 -4.70 1.03
N SER A 147 -12.69 -5.09 -0.19
CA SER A 147 -13.53 -6.28 -0.49
C SER A 147 -12.76 -7.60 -0.64
N GLY A 148 -11.45 -7.62 -0.36
CA GLY A 148 -10.60 -8.79 -0.62
C GLY A 148 -10.33 -9.05 -2.11
N SER A 149 -10.51 -8.03 -2.96
CA SER A 149 -10.26 -8.09 -4.41
C SER A 149 -8.81 -7.72 -4.77
N LEU A 150 -7.92 -7.64 -3.79
CA LEU A 150 -6.49 -7.40 -4.03
C LEU A 150 -5.83 -8.61 -4.71
N PRO A 151 -4.81 -8.38 -5.57
CA PRO A 151 -4.11 -9.45 -6.27
C PRO A 151 -3.52 -10.51 -5.32
N LEU A 152 -3.76 -11.79 -5.57
CA LEU A 152 -3.26 -12.89 -4.73
C LEU A 152 -1.73 -13.05 -4.80
N ASN A 153 -1.10 -12.50 -5.84
CA ASN A 153 0.36 -12.47 -6.01
C ASN A 153 1.03 -11.34 -5.20
N LEU A 154 0.26 -10.47 -4.55
CA LEU A 154 0.81 -9.33 -3.81
C LEU A 154 1.68 -9.84 -2.66
N THR A 155 2.94 -9.40 -2.68
CA THR A 155 3.98 -9.71 -1.70
C THR A 155 4.25 -8.54 -0.76
N GLU A 156 4.03 -7.32 -1.22
CA GLU A 156 4.31 -6.11 -0.45
C GLU A 156 3.22 -5.05 -0.69
N ILE A 157 2.77 -4.42 0.41
CA ILE A 157 1.90 -3.26 0.36
C ILE A 157 2.40 -2.18 1.31
N ARG A 158 2.43 -0.93 0.82
CA ARG A 158 2.84 0.24 1.61
C ARG A 158 1.84 1.36 1.43
N LEU A 159 1.30 1.86 2.54
CA LEU A 159 0.55 3.11 2.60
C LEU A 159 1.42 4.13 3.33
N MET A 160 1.85 5.16 2.62
CA MET A 160 2.81 6.14 3.12
C MET A 160 2.24 7.55 2.98
N ARG A 161 2.31 8.35 4.05
CA ARG A 161 1.89 9.76 4.05
C ARG A 161 0.43 9.96 3.62
N CYS A 162 -0.41 8.95 3.84
CA CYS A 162 -1.85 9.01 3.58
C CYS A 162 -2.55 9.70 4.75
N ILE A 163 -2.21 10.98 4.97
CA ILE A 163 -2.45 11.69 6.24
C ILE A 163 -3.93 11.76 6.66
N GLU A 164 -4.84 11.81 5.69
CA GLU A 164 -6.29 11.89 5.87
C GLU A 164 -6.98 10.53 5.91
N CYS A 165 -6.26 9.45 5.58
CA CYS A 165 -6.85 8.13 5.42
C CYS A 165 -7.13 7.50 6.78
N GLU A 166 -8.41 7.18 7.02
CA GLU A 166 -8.89 6.64 8.29
C GLU A 166 -8.94 5.10 8.30
N GLN A 167 -8.58 4.45 7.18
CA GLN A 167 -8.87 3.04 6.92
C GLN A 167 -7.61 2.23 6.60
N VAL A 168 -7.64 0.94 6.94
CA VAL A 168 -6.67 -0.06 6.49
C VAL A 168 -7.31 -1.04 5.52
N PRO A 169 -6.55 -1.58 4.55
CA PRO A 169 -7.07 -2.53 3.58
C PRO A 169 -7.30 -3.93 4.17
N SER A 170 -8.17 -4.71 3.52
CA SER A 170 -8.41 -6.11 3.88
C SER A 170 -7.32 -7.02 3.30
N LEU A 171 -6.37 -7.45 4.11
CA LEU A 171 -5.15 -8.14 3.66
C LEU A 171 -5.03 -9.59 4.13
N GLY A 172 -5.77 -10.01 5.16
CA GLY A 172 -5.53 -11.27 5.86
C GLY A 172 -5.60 -12.55 5.00
N HIS A 173 -6.28 -12.53 3.87
CA HIS A 173 -6.40 -13.70 2.98
C HIS A 173 -5.33 -13.80 1.89
N LEU A 174 -4.46 -12.79 1.78
CA LEU A 174 -3.42 -12.74 0.77
C LEU A 174 -2.32 -13.79 1.06
N PRO A 175 -2.15 -14.79 0.18
CA PRO A 175 -1.33 -15.96 0.50
C PRO A 175 0.18 -15.69 0.44
N ASN A 176 0.59 -14.69 -0.35
CA ASN A 176 2.00 -14.40 -0.63
C ASN A 176 2.50 -13.10 0.03
N LEU A 177 1.64 -12.41 0.77
CA LEU A 177 1.96 -11.13 1.39
C LEU A 177 3.02 -11.32 2.48
N ARG A 178 4.15 -10.62 2.34
CA ARG A 178 5.33 -10.70 3.20
C ARG A 178 5.59 -9.40 3.96
N LEU A 179 5.25 -8.25 3.38
CA LEU A 179 5.50 -6.95 3.99
C LEU A 179 4.24 -6.09 3.94
N VAL A 180 3.90 -5.53 5.09
CA VAL A 180 2.88 -4.47 5.23
C VAL A 180 3.52 -3.29 5.94
N GLU A 181 3.31 -2.10 5.41
CA GLU A 181 3.77 -0.86 6.02
C GLU A 181 2.66 0.19 5.99
N PHE A 182 2.34 0.73 7.17
CA PHE A 182 1.50 1.91 7.36
C PHE A 182 2.37 3.00 7.98
N SER A 183 2.69 4.02 7.20
CA SER A 183 3.63 5.08 7.59
C SER A 183 2.99 6.44 7.41
N GLU A 184 3.11 7.31 8.41
CA GLU A 184 2.65 8.70 8.34
C GLU A 184 1.15 8.83 8.01
N MET A 185 0.30 8.04 8.70
CA MET A 185 -1.17 8.06 8.54
C MET A 185 -1.83 8.76 9.74
N SER A 186 -1.82 10.09 9.73
CA SER A 186 -2.20 10.93 10.88
C SER A 186 -3.62 10.71 11.39
N GLU A 187 -4.60 10.43 10.52
CA GLU A 187 -6.00 10.20 10.89
C GLU A 187 -6.38 8.73 11.11
N LEU A 188 -5.41 7.80 10.98
CA LEU A 188 -5.67 6.38 11.22
C LEU A 188 -5.91 6.12 12.71
N LYS A 189 -7.18 5.87 13.08
CA LYS A 189 -7.59 5.66 14.48
C LYS A 189 -7.58 4.21 14.93
N CYS A 190 -7.71 3.29 13.99
CA CYS A 190 -7.93 1.88 14.29
C CYS A 190 -7.36 0.97 13.20
N VAL A 191 -6.60 -0.04 13.60
CA VAL A 191 -6.40 -1.25 12.79
C VAL A 191 -7.48 -2.25 13.20
N GLY A 192 -8.64 -2.17 12.55
CA GLY A 192 -9.83 -2.93 12.95
C GLY A 192 -9.89 -4.35 12.38
N VAL A 193 -10.98 -5.04 12.70
CA VAL A 193 -11.23 -6.41 12.22
C VAL A 193 -11.27 -6.55 10.69
N GLU A 194 -11.51 -5.46 9.96
CA GLU A 194 -11.47 -5.37 8.50
C GLU A 194 -10.08 -5.68 7.93
N PHE A 195 -9.00 -5.36 8.64
CA PHE A 195 -7.62 -5.65 8.23
C PHE A 195 -7.40 -7.13 7.93
N TYR A 196 -8.04 -7.99 8.72
CA TYR A 196 -7.98 -9.45 8.58
C TYR A 196 -8.85 -9.98 7.43
N GLY A 197 -9.68 -9.14 6.79
CA GLY A 197 -10.62 -9.55 5.75
C GLY A 197 -11.70 -10.52 6.25
N TYR A 198 -12.00 -10.49 7.56
CA TYR A 198 -12.86 -11.46 8.22
C TYR A 198 -14.32 -11.42 7.72
N ASN A 199 -14.83 -10.23 7.39
CA ASN A 199 -16.22 -10.02 6.98
C ASN A 199 -16.56 -10.47 5.54
N HIS A 200 -15.57 -10.90 4.75
CA HIS A 200 -15.77 -11.24 3.32
C HIS A 200 -15.88 -12.75 3.06
N VAL A 201 -15.97 -13.57 4.12
CA VAL A 201 -16.03 -15.02 4.02
C VAL A 201 -17.49 -15.51 3.95
N ASN A 202 -18.08 -15.50 2.74
CA ASN A 202 -19.38 -16.15 2.51
C ASN A 202 -19.23 -17.68 2.50
N GLY A 203 -19.85 -18.34 3.48
CA GLY A 203 -20.46 -19.68 3.44
C GLY A 203 -19.59 -20.94 3.19
N ALA A 204 -18.66 -20.91 2.24
CA ALA A 204 -17.85 -22.05 1.81
C ALA A 204 -16.33 -21.86 2.02
N ALA A 205 -15.89 -20.62 2.25
CA ALA A 205 -14.49 -20.25 2.48
C ALA A 205 -14.08 -20.21 3.98
N LYS A 206 -14.94 -20.71 4.89
CA LYS A 206 -14.61 -21.02 6.30
C LYS A 206 -13.55 -22.14 6.46
N LYS A 207 -12.80 -22.46 5.39
CA LYS A 207 -11.78 -23.51 5.31
C LYS A 207 -10.34 -22.98 5.41
N LYS A 208 -10.12 -21.67 5.41
CA LYS A 208 -8.78 -21.12 5.66
C LYS A 208 -8.64 -20.89 7.16
N GLU A 209 -7.98 -21.84 7.82
CA GLU A 209 -7.64 -21.80 9.26
C GLU A 209 -6.51 -20.81 9.56
N THR A 210 -6.09 -19.98 8.59
CA THR A 210 -4.91 -19.12 8.72
C THR A 210 -5.08 -17.80 7.98
N LEU A 211 -4.80 -16.70 8.67
CA LEU A 211 -4.73 -15.34 8.15
C LEU A 211 -3.27 -14.87 8.16
N PHE A 212 -2.90 -14.08 7.15
CA PHE A 212 -1.53 -13.62 6.92
C PHE A 212 -0.51 -14.78 6.90
N PRO A 213 -0.73 -15.82 6.08
CA PRO A 213 0.04 -17.07 6.16
C PRO A 213 1.53 -16.91 5.82
N ALA A 214 1.91 -15.85 5.10
CA ALA A 214 3.28 -15.60 4.66
C ALA A 214 3.88 -14.29 5.19
N LEU A 215 3.16 -13.52 6.01
CA LEU A 215 3.61 -12.20 6.45
C LEU A 215 4.88 -12.33 7.28
N LYS A 216 5.90 -11.53 6.96
CA LYS A 216 7.24 -11.53 7.57
C LYS A 216 7.53 -10.26 8.33
N SER A 217 7.11 -9.11 7.80
CA SER A 217 7.32 -7.79 8.39
C SER A 217 6.02 -7.02 8.43
N PHE A 218 5.71 -6.44 9.59
CA PHE A 218 4.63 -5.48 9.73
C PHE A 218 5.14 -4.24 10.45
N THR A 219 4.98 -3.09 9.81
CA THR A 219 5.43 -1.80 10.33
C THR A 219 4.27 -0.82 10.40
N ILE A 220 4.11 -0.19 11.56
CA ILE A 220 3.26 0.97 11.78
C ILE A 220 4.16 2.09 12.30
N TYR A 221 4.33 3.16 11.52
CA TYR A 221 5.24 4.25 11.83
C TYR A 221 4.51 5.59 11.74
N TYR A 222 4.66 6.44 12.76
CA TYR A 222 4.10 7.78 12.79
C TYR A 222 2.58 7.80 12.51
N CYS A 223 1.82 7.13 13.38
CA CYS A 223 0.35 7.10 13.34
C CYS A 223 -0.21 7.67 14.65
N PRO A 224 -0.12 8.99 14.89
CA PRO A 224 -0.36 9.61 16.19
C PRO A 224 -1.81 9.49 16.70
N ALA A 225 -2.79 9.33 15.79
CA ALA A 225 -4.19 9.12 16.17
C ALA A 225 -4.56 7.64 16.36
N LEU A 226 -3.64 6.70 16.14
CA LEU A 226 -3.92 5.27 16.26
C LEU A 226 -4.15 4.93 17.73
N ILE A 227 -5.41 4.64 18.09
CA ILE A 227 -5.80 4.32 19.46
C ILE A 227 -5.74 2.82 19.72
N LYS A 228 -6.20 2.03 18.74
CA LYS A 228 -6.40 0.58 18.92
C LYS A 228 -5.99 -0.23 17.69
N TRP A 229 -5.44 -1.40 17.97
CA TRP A 229 -5.35 -2.50 17.03
C TRP A 229 -6.19 -3.66 17.58
N GLU A 230 -7.25 -4.03 16.86
CA GLU A 230 -8.28 -4.95 17.36
C GLU A 230 -7.89 -6.43 17.23
N GLU A 231 -8.34 -7.21 18.22
CA GLU A 231 -8.34 -8.67 18.16
C GLU A 231 -9.50 -9.23 17.36
N LEU A 232 -9.31 -10.43 16.79
CA LEU A 232 -10.43 -11.20 16.26
C LEU A 232 -11.36 -11.66 17.39
N PRO A 233 -12.69 -11.74 17.16
CA PRO A 233 -13.64 -12.18 18.18
C PRO A 233 -13.34 -13.59 18.73
N PRO A 234 -13.61 -13.88 20.02
CA PRO A 234 -13.30 -15.16 20.68
C PRO A 234 -13.97 -16.40 20.06
N THR A 235 -14.97 -16.23 19.19
CA THR A 235 -15.70 -17.33 18.55
C THR A 235 -14.84 -18.14 17.58
N ASP A 236 -13.65 -17.65 17.25
CA ASP A 236 -12.78 -18.19 16.19
C ASP A 236 -11.48 -18.77 16.74
N GLU A 237 -11.57 -19.55 17.82
CA GLU A 237 -10.50 -20.40 18.36
C GLU A 237 -9.99 -21.46 17.35
N LYS A 238 -10.10 -21.27 16.04
CA LYS A 238 -9.50 -22.14 15.01
C LYS A 238 -8.68 -21.38 13.98
N VAL A 239 -8.73 -20.04 13.98
CA VAL A 239 -8.00 -19.24 12.99
C VAL A 239 -6.66 -18.84 13.60
N ALA A 240 -5.55 -19.26 13.00
CA ALA A 240 -4.22 -18.77 13.31
C ALA A 240 -3.97 -17.45 12.57
N VAL A 241 -3.37 -16.46 13.23
CA VAL A 241 -3.03 -15.18 12.60
C VAL A 241 -1.52 -14.95 12.74
N PHE A 242 -0.89 -14.47 11.67
CA PHE A 242 0.55 -14.19 11.65
C PHE A 242 1.46 -15.38 12.02
N PRO A 243 1.24 -16.60 11.48
CA PRO A 243 2.07 -17.76 11.82
C PRO A 243 3.55 -17.60 11.44
N CYS A 244 3.85 -16.68 10.52
CA CYS A 244 5.17 -16.51 9.91
C CYS A 244 5.83 -15.17 10.21
N LEU A 245 5.20 -14.29 11.00
CA LEU A 245 5.67 -12.92 11.24
C LEU A 245 6.98 -12.95 12.02
N GLU A 246 8.01 -12.30 11.48
CA GLU A 246 9.38 -12.30 12.02
C GLU A 246 9.74 -10.94 12.65
N GLU A 247 9.22 -9.84 12.08
CA GLU A 247 9.52 -8.48 12.52
C GLU A 247 8.22 -7.69 12.69
N LEU A 248 8.03 -7.11 13.87
CA LEU A 248 6.95 -6.18 14.18
C LEU A 248 7.57 -4.87 14.70
N THR A 249 7.28 -3.78 14.00
CA THR A 249 7.73 -2.44 14.35
C THR A 249 6.54 -1.52 14.53
N ILE A 250 6.44 -0.89 15.70
CA ILE A 250 5.47 0.14 16.02
C ILE A 250 6.25 1.33 16.57
N ASP A 251 6.17 2.46 15.92
CA ASP A 251 7.02 3.62 16.24
C ASP A 251 6.20 4.90 16.08
N SER A 252 6.34 5.83 17.02
CA SER A 252 5.71 7.15 16.99
C SER A 252 4.18 7.05 16.88
N CYS A 253 3.58 6.22 17.75
CA CYS A 253 2.15 5.93 17.79
C CYS A 253 1.57 6.31 19.17
N ASP A 254 1.68 7.59 19.52
CA ASP A 254 1.46 8.11 20.88
C ASP A 254 0.11 7.77 21.50
N SER A 255 -0.95 7.65 20.67
CA SER A 255 -2.29 7.34 21.14
C SER A 255 -2.56 5.84 21.35
N LEU A 256 -1.63 4.96 20.98
CA LEU A 256 -1.88 3.52 20.94
C LEU A 256 -1.94 2.95 22.35
N GLU A 257 -3.10 2.39 22.71
CA GLU A 257 -3.34 1.87 24.06
C GLU A 257 -3.06 0.36 24.17
N PHE A 258 -3.20 -0.39 23.07
CA PHE A 258 -3.17 -1.85 23.07
C PHE A 258 -2.68 -2.46 21.75
N ILE A 259 -1.90 -3.55 21.86
CA ILE A 259 -1.41 -4.36 20.73
C ILE A 259 -1.88 -5.83 20.88
N PRO A 260 -2.59 -6.40 19.89
CA PRO A 260 -3.15 -7.74 19.96
C PRO A 260 -2.12 -8.83 19.62
N ILE A 261 -1.37 -9.32 20.61
CA ILE A 261 -0.41 -10.44 20.42
C ILE A 261 -1.09 -11.82 20.54
N THR A 262 -2.31 -11.90 21.05
CA THR A 262 -3.07 -13.13 21.39
C THR A 262 -3.81 -13.82 20.24
N LEU A 263 -3.58 -13.43 19.00
CA LEU A 263 -4.48 -13.77 17.89
C LEU A 263 -4.51 -15.28 17.50
N GLY A 264 -5.51 -16.02 18.00
CA GLY A 264 -5.93 -17.31 17.43
C GLY A 264 -5.62 -18.59 18.24
N LYS A 265 -5.92 -19.77 17.66
CA LYS A 265 -5.61 -21.06 18.29
C LYS A 265 -4.12 -21.36 18.21
N GLY A 266 -3.41 -20.97 19.26
CA GLY A 266 -1.94 -20.90 19.25
C GLY A 266 -1.58 -19.47 19.57
N LYS A 267 -1.81 -19.11 20.84
CA LYS A 267 -1.51 -17.82 21.45
C LYS A 267 -0.16 -17.31 20.92
N GLY A 268 -0.05 -16.03 20.57
CA GLY A 268 1.22 -15.41 20.19
C GLY A 268 1.56 -15.41 18.71
N MET A 269 2.74 -14.83 18.42
CA MET A 269 3.39 -14.84 17.12
C MET A 269 4.61 -15.76 17.20
N PRO A 270 4.48 -17.05 16.83
CA PRO A 270 5.49 -18.07 17.15
C PRO A 270 6.83 -17.85 16.43
N CYS A 271 6.81 -17.18 15.28
CA CYS A 271 8.01 -16.86 14.49
C CYS A 271 8.59 -15.48 14.77
N LEU A 272 8.00 -14.67 15.68
CA LEU A 272 8.46 -13.30 15.90
C LEU A 272 9.87 -13.31 16.48
N ARG A 273 10.81 -12.66 15.79
CA ARG A 273 12.22 -12.56 16.17
C ARG A 273 12.58 -11.17 16.65
N LYS A 274 11.97 -10.14 16.09
CA LYS A 274 12.21 -8.75 16.46
C LYS A 274 10.89 -8.05 16.77
N LEU A 275 10.80 -7.50 17.97
CA LEU A 275 9.74 -6.59 18.38
C LEU A 275 10.36 -5.25 18.74
N HIS A 276 9.99 -4.23 17.98
CA HIS A 276 10.43 -2.85 18.20
C HIS A 276 9.21 -1.97 18.48
N ILE A 277 9.22 -1.33 19.64
CA ILE A 277 8.22 -0.37 20.07
C ILE A 277 8.97 0.90 20.53
N GLU A 278 8.74 2.03 19.90
CA GLU A 278 9.38 3.31 20.23
C GLU A 278 8.32 4.42 20.18
N ASP A 279 8.45 5.44 21.03
CA ASP A 279 7.56 6.62 21.04
C ASP A 279 6.06 6.25 21.05
N CYS A 280 5.64 5.45 22.05
CA CYS A 280 4.25 5.00 22.21
C CYS A 280 3.74 5.36 23.61
N GLU A 281 3.47 6.65 23.85
CA GLU A 281 3.21 7.19 25.20
C GLU A 281 2.02 6.56 25.93
N LYS A 282 0.89 6.29 25.26
CA LYS A 282 -0.30 5.69 25.90
C LYS A 282 -0.27 4.18 26.02
N LEU A 283 0.79 3.52 25.57
CA LEU A 283 0.90 2.07 25.63
C LEU A 283 1.11 1.62 27.08
N SER A 284 -0.01 1.36 27.76
CA SER A 284 -0.06 1.12 29.21
C SER A 284 0.58 -0.20 29.66
N SER A 285 0.60 -1.19 28.77
CA SER A 285 1.22 -2.48 29.04
C SER A 285 1.66 -3.14 27.75
N LEU A 286 2.74 -3.90 27.83
CA LEU A 286 3.01 -4.90 26.81
C LEU A 286 1.91 -5.95 26.87
N PRO A 287 1.59 -6.57 25.74
CA PRO A 287 0.59 -7.63 25.71
C PRO A 287 1.06 -8.74 26.64
N THR A 288 0.21 -9.14 27.61
CA THR A 288 0.45 -10.18 28.64
C THR A 288 0.72 -11.58 28.07
N SER A 289 0.96 -11.66 26.77
CA SER A 289 1.07 -12.84 25.92
C SER A 289 2.38 -12.86 25.11
N LEU A 290 3.35 -12.00 25.45
CA LEU A 290 4.72 -12.14 24.94
C LEU A 290 5.36 -13.49 25.30
N GLU A 291 4.89 -14.15 26.36
CA GLU A 291 5.29 -15.51 26.73
C GLU A 291 5.09 -16.55 25.62
N TYR A 292 4.27 -16.23 24.61
CA TYR A 292 4.04 -17.08 23.46
C TYR A 292 4.89 -16.75 22.23
N CYS A 293 5.61 -15.63 22.23
CA CYS A 293 6.57 -15.27 21.19
C CYS A 293 7.91 -15.98 21.41
N ILE A 294 7.90 -17.31 21.38
CA ILE A 294 9.04 -18.16 21.78
C ILE A 294 10.31 -18.01 20.93
N SER A 295 10.21 -17.41 19.74
CA SER A 295 11.34 -17.17 18.83
C SER A 295 11.98 -15.79 19.00
N LEU A 296 11.52 -14.99 19.96
CA LEU A 296 11.95 -13.59 20.11
C LEU A 296 13.44 -13.52 20.47
N GLN A 297 14.18 -12.77 19.69
CA GLN A 297 15.64 -12.58 19.80
C GLN A 297 15.99 -11.14 20.19
N GLU A 298 15.20 -10.19 19.69
CA GLU A 298 15.41 -8.76 19.90
C GLU A 298 14.09 -8.13 20.38
N LEU A 299 14.13 -7.54 21.57
CA LEU A 299 13.04 -6.74 22.14
C LEU A 299 13.59 -5.35 22.43
N SER A 300 13.05 -4.34 21.74
CA SER A 300 13.36 -2.93 21.95
C SER A 300 12.09 -2.20 22.33
N ILE A 301 12.05 -1.63 23.52
CA ILE A 301 10.98 -0.76 23.99
C ILE A 301 11.65 0.51 24.49
N LYS A 302 11.40 1.64 23.84
CA LYS A 302 11.99 2.94 24.20
C LYS A 302 10.90 4.00 24.23
N GLU A 303 11.10 4.99 25.10
CA GLU A 303 10.32 6.25 25.06
C GLU A 303 8.79 5.98 25.09
N CYS A 304 8.38 4.98 25.88
CA CYS A 304 6.98 4.60 26.12
C CYS A 304 6.61 4.97 27.56
N ASP A 305 6.28 6.23 27.82
CA ASP A 305 6.11 6.74 29.20
C ASP A 305 4.92 6.13 29.96
N GLY A 306 3.88 5.68 29.25
CA GLY A 306 2.75 4.94 29.83
C GLY A 306 3.10 3.50 30.22
N TYR A 307 4.26 2.99 29.80
CA TYR A 307 4.70 1.63 30.09
C TYR A 307 5.15 1.52 31.54
N GLN A 308 4.26 1.01 32.41
CA GLN A 308 4.61 0.62 33.78
C GLN A 308 5.06 -0.84 33.80
N GLY A 309 6.27 -1.13 33.30
CA GLY A 309 6.80 -2.50 33.24
C GLY A 309 8.31 -2.62 33.43
N MET A 310 8.76 -2.69 34.68
CA MET A 310 9.66 -3.73 35.22
C MET A 310 9.28 -3.99 36.67
#